data_AF-A0A0G0T0C4-F1
#
_entry.id   AF-A0A0G0T0C4-F1
#
_cell.length_a   1.000
_cell.length_b   1.000
_cell.length_c   1.000
_cell.angle_alpha   90.00
_cell.angle_beta   90.00
_cell.angle_gamma   90.00
#
_symmetry.space_group_name_H-M   'P 1'
#
loop_
_entity.id
_entity.type
_entity.pdbx_description
1 polymer ?
#
loop_
_entity_poly.entity_id
_entity_poly.type
_entity_poly.pdbx_seq_one_letter_code
_entity_poly.pdbx_strand_id
1 'polypeptide(L)'
;VFDVSFQLSFIATIAVIFFAPKIEKYFKWVTKNFGLRDIISVTCAAYIFVFPFILYKMGNFSLVALPANILILPLIPFTMMLGFITGFAGLIWYAFAVPFGFISYLFLHYELSVISFFSNLPFAAFSFPNFPLWLTLIIYVYFIYRLFGKNIKSFFTERF
;
A
#
# COMPACT_ATOMS: atom_id res chain seq x y z
N VAL A 1 -9.29 5.81 23.26
CA VAL A 1 -9.91 5.55 21.94
C VAL A 1 -8.76 5.21 21.00
N PHE A 2 -8.69 3.99 20.46
CA PHE A 2 -7.53 3.53 19.67
C PHE A 2 -7.46 4.23 18.31
N ASP A 3 -6.28 4.72 17.93
CA ASP A 3 -6.05 5.36 16.64
C ASP A 3 -6.29 4.39 15.48
N VAL A 4 -7.16 4.77 14.55
CA VAL A 4 -7.48 3.96 13.36
C VAL A 4 -6.22 3.69 12.55
N SER A 5 -5.29 4.64 12.50
CA SER A 5 -4.00 4.51 11.83
C SER A 5 -3.13 3.39 12.42
N PHE A 6 -3.15 3.20 13.75
CA PHE A 6 -2.43 2.09 14.39
C PHE A 6 -3.03 0.74 14.02
N GLN A 7 -4.37 0.64 14.01
CA GLN A 7 -5.08 -0.57 13.61
C GLN A 7 -4.78 -0.93 12.15
N LEU A 8 -4.80 0.07 11.26
CA LEU A 8 -4.48 -0.10 9.85
C LEU A 8 -3.04 -0.59 9.65
N SER A 9 -2.09 0.01 10.35
CA SER A 9 -0.66 -0.37 10.29
C SER A 9 -0.45 -1.81 10.76
N PHE A 10 -1.05 -2.20 11.89
CA PHE A 10 -0.94 -3.56 12.42
C PHE A 10 -1.49 -4.61 11.44
N ILE A 11 -2.67 -4.35 10.86
CA ILE A 11 -3.29 -5.24 9.85
C ILE A 11 -2.42 -5.30 8.59
N ALA A 12 -1.87 -4.16 8.14
CA ALA A 12 -0.98 -4.11 6.99
C ALA A 12 0.30 -4.93 7.21
N THR A 13 0.93 -4.83 8.38
CA THR A 13 2.12 -5.62 8.71
C THR A 13 1.82 -7.12 8.67
N ILE A 14 0.70 -7.56 9.25
CA ILE A 14 0.26 -8.97 9.16
C ILE A 14 0.05 -9.39 7.71
N ALA A 15 -0.59 -8.55 6.89
CA ALA A 15 -0.80 -8.81 5.47
C ALA A 15 0.53 -9.00 4.73
N VAL A 16 1.52 -8.14 4.97
CA VAL A 16 2.81 -8.24 4.29
C VAL A 16 3.55 -9.52 4.69
N ILE A 17 3.60 -9.86 5.98
CA ILE A 17 4.31 -11.05 6.46
C ILE A 17 3.70 -12.35 5.91
N PHE A 18 2.37 -12.47 5.94
CA PHE A 18 1.70 -13.74 5.63
C PHE A 18 1.16 -13.83 4.19
N PHE A 19 0.74 -12.72 3.58
CA PHE A 19 0.12 -12.70 2.25
C PHE A 19 1.09 -12.33 1.12
N ALA A 20 2.04 -11.40 1.33
CA ALA A 20 2.97 -10.99 0.26
C ALA A 20 3.73 -12.16 -0.40
N PRO A 21 4.35 -13.12 0.33
CA PRO A 21 5.07 -14.24 -0.31
C PRO A 21 4.15 -15.23 -1.04
N LYS A 22 2.85 -15.25 -0.72
CA LYS A 22 1.86 -16.06 -1.44
C LYS A 22 1.42 -15.38 -2.73
N ILE A 23 1.23 -14.06 -2.70
CA ILE A 23 0.86 -13.26 -3.87
C ILE A 23 2.01 -13.21 -4.89
N GLU A 24 3.26 -13.14 -4.42
CA GLU A 24 4.46 -13.14 -5.25
C GLU A 24 4.51 -14.37 -6.21
N LYS A 25 3.98 -15.52 -5.78
CA LYS A 25 3.90 -16.74 -6.60
C LYS A 25 2.97 -16.61 -7.81
N TYR A 26 1.98 -15.71 -7.77
CA TYR A 26 1.08 -15.42 -8.87
C TYR A 26 1.67 -14.36 -9.82
N PHE A 27 2.51 -13.46 -9.31
CA PHE A 27 3.20 -12.43 -10.10
C PHE A 27 4.56 -12.89 -10.67
N LYS A 28 4.75 -14.20 -10.90
CA LYS A 28 5.96 -14.74 -11.54
C LYS A 28 6.18 -14.23 -12.97
N TRP A 29 5.14 -13.69 -13.61
CA TRP A 29 5.23 -13.07 -14.93
C TRP A 29 5.92 -11.69 -14.90
N VAL A 30 6.01 -11.04 -13.73
CA VAL A 30 6.68 -9.75 -13.57
C VAL A 30 8.18 -9.97 -13.35
N THR A 31 9.00 -9.23 -14.10
CA THR A 31 10.46 -9.29 -14.00
C THR A 31 10.94 -8.93 -12.59
N LYS A 32 11.93 -9.67 -12.07
CA LYS A 32 12.55 -9.38 -10.76
C LYS A 32 13.45 -8.13 -10.77
N ASN A 33 13.69 -7.56 -11.93
CA ASN A 33 14.55 -6.39 -12.10
C ASN A 33 13.96 -5.20 -11.32
N PHE A 34 14.82 -4.46 -10.61
CA PHE A 34 14.46 -3.31 -9.76
C PHE A 34 13.53 -3.61 -8.57
N GLY A 35 13.27 -4.88 -8.21
CA GLY A 35 12.41 -5.20 -7.06
C GLY A 35 10.91 -4.90 -7.28
N LEU A 36 10.51 -4.63 -8.53
CA LEU A 36 9.12 -4.31 -8.88
C LEU A 36 8.13 -5.41 -8.49
N ARG A 37 8.52 -6.68 -8.65
CA ARG A 37 7.69 -7.81 -8.23
C ARG A 37 7.37 -7.76 -6.74
N ASP A 38 8.34 -7.40 -5.92
CA ASP A 38 8.18 -7.37 -4.47
C ASP A 38 7.30 -6.19 -4.08
N ILE A 39 7.52 -5.01 -4.67
CA ILE A 39 6.69 -3.81 -4.45
C ILE A 39 5.23 -4.08 -4.83
N ILE A 40 4.98 -4.65 -6.01
CA ILE A 40 3.63 -4.97 -6.48
C ILE A 40 2.98 -6.02 -5.57
N SER A 41 3.73 -7.06 -5.18
CA SER A 41 3.21 -8.14 -4.34
C SER A 41 2.85 -7.64 -2.94
N VAL A 42 3.70 -6.82 -2.33
CA VAL A 42 3.48 -6.19 -1.02
C VAL A 42 2.31 -5.22 -1.07
N THR A 43 2.26 -4.35 -2.09
CA THR A 43 1.17 -3.37 -2.26
C THR A 43 -0.17 -4.08 -2.48
N CYS A 44 -0.22 -5.09 -3.34
CA CYS A 44 -1.43 -5.89 -3.55
C CYS A 44 -1.85 -6.66 -2.29
N ALA A 45 -0.90 -7.25 -1.55
CA ALA A 45 -1.19 -7.96 -0.30
C ALA A 45 -1.81 -7.04 0.75
N ALA A 46 -1.15 -5.91 1.01
CA ALA A 46 -1.63 -4.92 1.94
C ALA A 46 -3.01 -4.39 1.51
N TYR A 47 -3.18 -4.07 0.22
CA TYR A 47 -4.43 -3.53 -0.29
C TYR A 47 -5.60 -4.52 -0.12
N ILE A 48 -5.43 -5.78 -0.53
CA ILE A 48 -6.47 -6.82 -0.42
C ILE A 48 -6.87 -7.07 1.04
N PHE A 49 -5.89 -7.09 1.95
CA PHE A 49 -6.14 -7.47 3.34
C PHE A 49 -6.62 -6.31 4.22
N VAL A 50 -6.22 -5.08 3.90
CA VAL A 50 -6.64 -3.86 4.60
C VAL A 50 -7.95 -3.32 4.04
N PHE A 51 -8.30 -3.66 2.80
CA PHE A 51 -9.53 -3.22 2.11
C PHE A 51 -10.82 -3.37 2.94
N PRO A 52 -11.13 -4.52 3.57
CA PRO A 52 -12.36 -4.67 4.35
C PRO A 52 -12.41 -3.73 5.56
N PHE A 53 -11.25 -3.44 6.16
CA PHE A 53 -11.13 -2.56 7.32
C PHE A 53 -11.27 -1.08 6.94
N ILE A 54 -10.70 -0.66 5.81
CA ILE A 54 -10.91 0.69 5.26
C ILE A 54 -12.39 0.92 4.94
N LEU A 55 -13.05 -0.05 4.29
CA LEU A 55 -14.48 0.02 4.01
C LEU A 55 -15.32 0.16 5.28
N TYR A 56 -14.98 -0.59 6.33
CA TYR A 56 -15.68 -0.51 7.60
C TYR A 56 -15.51 0.83 8.32
N LYS A 57 -14.29 1.36 8.39
CA LYS A 57 -13.99 2.56 9.19
C LYS A 57 -14.15 3.87 8.44
N MET A 58 -13.78 3.89 7.16
CA MET A 58 -13.77 5.11 6.35
C MET A 58 -14.95 5.16 5.37
N GLY A 59 -15.61 4.03 5.08
CA GLY A 59 -16.76 3.97 4.18
C GLY A 59 -16.43 4.40 2.74
N ASN A 60 -15.16 4.50 2.37
CA ASN A 60 -14.70 5.00 1.08
C ASN A 60 -13.65 4.05 0.50
N PHE A 61 -13.83 3.68 -0.76
CA PHE A 61 -12.93 2.80 -1.48
C PHE A 61 -12.40 3.47 -2.74
N SER A 62 -11.08 3.63 -2.83
CA SER A 62 -10.45 4.27 -3.98
C SER A 62 -9.73 3.27 -4.88
N LEU A 63 -10.39 2.77 -5.93
CA LEU A 63 -9.76 1.86 -6.91
C LEU A 63 -8.51 2.45 -7.57
N VAL A 64 -8.50 3.77 -7.75
CA VAL A 64 -7.38 4.49 -8.36
C VAL A 64 -6.16 4.58 -7.43
N ALA A 65 -6.31 4.31 -6.13
CA ALA A 65 -5.20 4.31 -5.18
C ALA A 65 -4.18 3.22 -5.51
N LEU A 66 -4.60 2.07 -6.04
CA LEU A 66 -3.68 0.97 -6.38
C LEU A 66 -2.73 1.33 -7.54
N PRO A 67 -3.20 1.73 -8.73
CA PRO A 67 -2.30 2.15 -9.82
C PRO A 67 -1.51 3.41 -9.47
N ALA A 68 -2.10 4.38 -8.76
CA ALA A 68 -1.40 5.57 -8.31
C ALA A 68 -0.23 5.21 -7.39
N ASN A 69 -0.47 4.37 -6.37
CA ASN A 69 0.57 3.96 -5.43
C ASN A 69 1.70 3.18 -6.12
N ILE A 70 1.42 2.32 -7.10
CA ILE A 70 2.48 1.60 -7.82
C ILE A 70 3.40 2.56 -8.59
N LEU A 71 2.85 3.64 -9.15
CA LEU A 71 3.61 4.65 -9.88
C LEU A 71 4.39 5.59 -8.94
N ILE A 72 3.82 5.91 -7.78
CA ILE A 72 4.35 6.93 -6.87
C ILE A 72 5.31 6.32 -5.84
N LEU A 73 4.98 5.18 -5.22
CA LEU A 73 5.76 4.55 -4.13
C LEU A 73 7.25 4.39 -4.42
N PRO A 74 7.70 4.01 -5.64
CA PRO A 74 9.13 3.89 -5.92
C PRO A 74 9.87 5.24 -5.90
N LEU A 75 9.17 6.35 -6.16
CA LEU A 75 9.74 7.69 -6.18
C LEU A 75 9.74 8.35 -4.80
N ILE A 76 8.80 8.00 -3.91
CA ILE A 76 8.67 8.59 -2.55
C ILE A 76 10.00 8.61 -1.77
N PRO A 77 10.81 7.52 -1.70
CA PRO A 77 12.06 7.55 -0.94
C PRO A 77 13.05 8.59 -1.48
N PHE A 78 13.10 8.76 -2.81
CA PHE A 78 13.94 9.76 -3.46
C PHE A 78 13.44 11.17 -3.16
N THR A 79 12.12 11.40 -3.21
CA THR A 79 11.54 12.72 -2.90
C THR A 79 11.76 13.10 -1.46
N MET A 80 11.60 12.16 -0.53
CA MET A 80 11.90 12.34 0.89
C MET A 80 13.40 12.64 1.12
N MET A 81 14.30 11.90 0.48
CA MET A 81 15.75 12.14 0.63
C MET A 81 16.15 13.53 0.10
N LEU A 82 15.63 13.91 -1.07
CA LEU A 82 15.87 15.24 -1.65
C LEU A 82 15.23 16.34 -0.78
N GLY A 83 14.02 16.13 -0.29
CA GLY A 83 13.35 17.03 0.67
C GLY A 83 14.16 17.22 1.96
N PHE A 84 14.79 16.15 2.45
CA PHE A 84 15.67 16.23 3.60
C PHE A 84 16.95 17.02 3.29
N ILE A 85 17.62 16.73 2.17
CA ILE A 85 18.85 17.44 1.75
C ILE A 85 18.57 18.92 1.53
N THR A 86 17.43 19.27 0.93
CA THR A 86 17.02 20.67 0.70
C THR A 86 16.78 21.42 1.98
N GLY A 87 16.01 20.83 2.90
CA GLY A 87 15.80 21.40 4.23
C GLY A 87 17.11 21.60 4.97
N PHE A 88 17.99 20.60 4.96
CA PHE A 88 19.28 20.66 5.63
C PHE A 88 20.25 21.68 5.01
N ALA A 89 20.37 21.71 3.68
CA ALA A 89 21.16 22.70 2.98
C ALA A 89 20.63 24.12 3.19
N GLY A 90 19.30 24.29 3.31
CA GLY A 90 18.66 25.57 3.58
C GLY A 90 19.00 26.13 4.97
N LEU A 91 19.28 25.27 5.94
CA LEU A 91 19.76 25.69 7.28
C LEU A 91 21.19 26.26 7.23
N ILE A 92 22.01 25.79 6.30
CA ILE A 92 23.42 26.22 6.16
C ILE A 92 23.49 27.46 5.26
N TRP A 93 22.92 27.37 4.05
CA TRP A 93 22.99 28.44 3.06
C TRP A 93 21.89 28.31 2.00
N TYR A 94 21.06 29.35 1.88
CA TYR A 94 19.91 29.36 0.97
C TYR A 94 20.26 29.03 -0.49
N ALA A 95 21.28 29.65 -1.07
CA ALA A 95 21.66 29.44 -2.47
C ALA A 95 22.07 27.98 -2.78
N PHE A 96 22.57 27.24 -1.78
CA PHE A 96 22.94 25.84 -1.95
C PHE A 96 21.72 24.93 -1.93
N ALA A 97 20.64 25.34 -1.26
CA ALA A 97 19.38 24.61 -1.20
C ALA A 97 18.57 24.71 -2.50
N VAL A 98 18.66 25.83 -3.22
CA VAL A 98 17.89 26.10 -4.46
C VAL A 98 17.97 24.98 -5.50
N PRO A 99 19.16 24.49 -5.92
CA PRO A 99 19.23 23.42 -6.95
C PRO A 99 18.59 22.11 -6.48
N PHE A 100 18.83 21.70 -5.23
CA PHE A 100 18.19 20.51 -4.68
C PHE A 100 16.67 20.71 -4.54
N GLY A 101 16.24 21.94 -4.23
CA GLY A 101 14.85 22.33 -4.04
C GLY A 101 14.08 22.20 -5.34
N PHE A 102 14.69 22.64 -6.44
CA PHE A 102 14.14 22.49 -7.77
C PHE A 102 13.97 21.01 -8.16
N ILE A 103 14.96 20.17 -7.84
CA ILE A 103 14.91 18.73 -8.12
C ILE A 103 13.83 18.04 -7.26
N SER A 104 13.74 18.37 -5.97
CA SER A 104 12.66 17.88 -5.09
C SER A 104 11.29 18.31 -5.61
N TYR A 105 11.14 19.57 -6.03
CA TYR A 105 9.93 20.11 -6.62
C TYR A 105 9.52 19.35 -7.90
N LEU A 106 10.48 19.02 -8.78
CA LEU A 106 10.19 18.28 -10.01
C LEU A 106 9.54 16.91 -9.71
N PHE A 107 10.09 16.16 -8.75
CA PHE A 107 9.51 14.88 -8.37
C PHE A 107 8.17 15.04 -7.66
N LEU A 108 8.04 15.98 -6.71
CA LEU A 108 6.78 16.26 -6.03
C LEU A 108 5.68 16.66 -7.03
N HIS A 109 6.04 17.46 -8.03
CA HIS A 109 5.12 17.87 -9.08
C HIS A 109 4.67 16.68 -9.93
N TYR A 110 5.56 15.73 -10.21
CA TYR A 110 5.20 14.47 -10.86
C TYR A 110 4.22 13.67 -10.00
N GLU A 111 4.53 13.43 -8.71
CA GLU A 111 3.66 12.69 -7.80
C GLU A 111 2.26 13.31 -7.71
N LEU A 112 2.18 14.63 -7.51
CA LEU A 112 0.92 15.36 -7.42
C LEU A 112 0.14 15.36 -8.74
N SER A 113 0.83 15.46 -9.88
CA SER A 113 0.19 15.38 -11.20
C SER A 113 -0.42 14.01 -11.44
N VAL A 114 0.28 12.94 -11.06
CA VAL A 114 -0.24 11.57 -11.10
C VAL A 114 -1.48 11.45 -10.21
N ILE A 115 -1.40 11.90 -8.95
CA ILE A 115 -2.53 11.86 -8.02
C ILE A 115 -3.73 12.63 -8.58
N SER A 116 -3.52 13.84 -9.08
CA SER A 116 -4.56 14.70 -9.65
C SER A 116 -5.22 14.07 -10.87
N PHE A 117 -4.43 13.44 -11.74
CA PHE A 117 -4.97 12.72 -12.89
C PHE A 117 -5.87 11.56 -12.45
N PHE A 118 -5.44 10.78 -11.47
CA PHE A 118 -6.20 9.65 -10.95
C PHE A 118 -7.42 10.08 -10.11
N SER A 119 -7.37 11.21 -9.40
CA SER A 119 -8.48 11.70 -8.58
C SER A 119 -9.64 12.26 -9.40
N ASN A 120 -9.37 12.76 -10.61
CA ASN A 120 -10.40 13.27 -11.52
C ASN A 120 -11.19 12.16 -12.24
N LEU A 121 -10.82 10.89 -12.07
CA LEU A 121 -11.55 9.78 -12.70
C LEU A 121 -12.90 9.55 -12.00
N PRO A 122 -14.00 9.32 -12.76
CA PRO A 122 -15.35 9.19 -12.21
C PRO A 122 -15.57 7.95 -11.31
N PHE A 123 -14.62 7.02 -11.27
CA PHE A 123 -14.60 5.85 -10.38
C PHE A 123 -13.48 5.94 -9.32
N ALA A 124 -13.00 7.15 -9.04
CA ALA A 124 -11.90 7.36 -8.11
C ALA A 124 -12.24 6.99 -6.67
N ALA A 125 -13.49 7.13 -6.24
CA ALA A 125 -13.93 6.73 -4.92
C ALA A 125 -15.37 6.19 -4.93
N PHE A 126 -15.56 4.97 -4.44
CA PHE A 126 -16.85 4.41 -4.12
C PHE A 126 -17.12 4.62 -2.64
N SER A 127 -18.10 5.45 -2.31
CA SER A 127 -18.58 5.64 -0.95
C SER A 127 -19.64 4.60 -0.62
N PHE A 128 -19.37 3.75 0.37
CA PHE A 128 -20.31 2.81 0.97
C PHE A 128 -20.56 3.23 2.44
N PRO A 129 -21.59 4.07 2.70
CA PRO A 129 -21.74 4.73 4.00
C PRO A 129 -22.06 3.82 5.20
N ASN A 130 -22.26 2.50 5.03
CA ASN A 130 -22.53 1.57 6.14
C ASN A 130 -22.09 0.15 5.78
N PHE A 131 -20.79 -0.13 5.80
CA PHE A 131 -20.31 -1.50 5.59
C PHE A 131 -20.50 -2.33 6.88
N PRO A 132 -21.30 -3.41 6.87
CA PRO A 132 -21.62 -4.15 8.08
C PRO A 132 -20.43 -4.93 8.64
N LEU A 133 -20.20 -4.82 9.96
CA LEU A 133 -19.15 -5.51 10.72
C LEU A 133 -19.08 -7.01 10.43
N TRP A 134 -20.25 -7.66 10.34
CA TRP A 134 -20.36 -9.10 10.09
C TRP A 134 -19.73 -9.49 8.75
N LEU A 135 -19.91 -8.67 7.71
CA LEU A 135 -19.33 -8.95 6.40
C LEU A 135 -17.80 -8.81 6.44
N THR A 136 -17.28 -7.79 7.13
CA THR A 136 -15.85 -7.62 7.37
C THR A 136 -15.25 -8.84 8.08
N LEU A 137 -15.92 -9.32 9.14
CA LEU A 137 -15.49 -10.51 9.89
C LEU A 137 -15.51 -11.77 9.01
N ILE A 138 -16.57 -11.97 8.21
CA ILE A 138 -16.66 -13.11 7.27
C ILE A 138 -15.50 -13.08 6.27
N ILE A 139 -15.18 -11.90 5.73
CA ILE A 139 -14.06 -11.74 4.78
C ILE A 139 -12.72 -12.08 5.45
N TYR A 140 -12.50 -11.64 6.69
CA TYR A 140 -11.29 -12.00 7.43
C TYR A 140 -11.22 -13.49 7.77
N VAL A 141 -12.33 -14.11 8.17
CA VAL A 141 -12.41 -15.56 8.41
C VAL A 141 -12.11 -16.34 7.14
N TYR A 142 -12.65 -15.91 6.00
CA TYR A 142 -12.33 -16.50 4.69
C TYR A 142 -10.84 -16.36 4.35
N PHE A 143 -10.25 -15.18 4.56
CA PHE A 143 -8.82 -14.98 4.33
C PHE A 143 -7.96 -15.87 5.22
N ILE A 144 -8.28 -15.98 6.51
CA ILE A 144 -7.59 -16.85 7.46
C ILE A 144 -7.74 -18.32 7.05
N TYR A 145 -8.95 -18.77 6.70
CA TYR A 145 -9.20 -20.13 6.24
C TYR A 145 -8.41 -20.45 4.96
N ARG A 146 -8.40 -19.54 3.98
CA ARG A 146 -7.62 -19.73 2.74
C ARG A 146 -6.11 -19.73 3.00
N LEU A 147 -5.65 -18.99 4.01
CA LEU A 147 -4.24 -18.88 4.36
C LEU A 147 -3.73 -20.09 5.15
N PHE A 148 -4.50 -20.55 6.15
CA PHE A 148 -4.13 -21.66 7.04
C PHE A 148 -4.70 -23.01 6.63
N GLY A 149 -5.74 -23.06 5.80
CA GLY A 149 -6.37 -24.31 5.34
C GLY A 149 -5.44 -25.23 4.54
N LYS A 150 -4.41 -24.67 3.87
CA LYS A 150 -3.35 -25.47 3.24
C LYS A 150 -2.34 -26.04 4.24
N ASN A 151 -2.04 -25.34 5.33
CA ASN A 151 -1.14 -25.83 6.38
C ASN A 151 -1.85 -26.79 7.36
N ILE A 152 -3.14 -26.59 7.64
CA ILE A 152 -3.95 -27.49 8.47
C ILE A 152 -4.08 -28.87 7.81
N LYS A 153 -4.23 -28.93 6.48
CA LYS A 153 -4.21 -30.21 5.77
C LYS A 153 -2.87 -30.94 5.90
N SER A 154 -1.74 -30.24 5.81
CA SER A 154 -0.41 -30.83 6.05
C SER A 154 -0.23 -31.30 7.50
N PHE A 155 -0.76 -30.59 8.48
CA PHE A 155 -0.69 -30.97 9.90
C PHE A 155 -1.54 -32.22 10.23
N PHE A 156 -2.63 -32.45 9.50
CA PHE A 156 -3.46 -33.65 9.65
C PHE A 156 -2.98 -34.84 8.82
N THR A 157 -2.18 -34.64 7.76
CA THR A 157 -1.66 -35.74 6.92
C THR A 157 -0.37 -36.35 7.47
N GLU A 158 0.42 -35.66 8.30
CA GLU A 158 1.61 -36.25 8.95
C GLU A 158 1.30 -37.02 10.25
N ARG A 159 0.03 -37.14 10.63
CA ARG A 159 -0.39 -37.84 11.86
C ARG A 159 -1.17 -39.14 11.64
N PHE A 160 -1.09 -39.72 10.44
CA PHE A 160 -1.61 -41.06 10.17
C PHE A 160 -0.59 -41.90 9.40
#